data_AF-H0TV35-F1
#
_entry.id   AF-H0TV35-F1
#
_cell.length_a   1.000
_cell.length_b   1.000
_cell.length_c   1.000
_cell.angle_alpha   90.00
_cell.angle_beta   90.00
_cell.angle_gamma   90.00
#
_symmetry.space_group_name_H-M   'P 1'
#
loop_
_entity.id
_entity.type
_entity.pdbx_description
1 polymer ?
#
loop_
_entity_poly.entity_id
_entity_poly.type
_entity_poly.pdbx_seq_one_letter_code
_entity_poly.pdbx_strand_id
1 'polypeptide(L)' 'MTNHPTLGLVDVFAATIPTLVFAPGVHVNYAETVLPMRDGLPKLRDFPAEFGGSGEIIPE' A
#
# COMPACT_ATOMS: atom_id res chain seq x y z
N MET A 1 4.31 1.15 13.85
CA MET A 1 3.94 2.46 13.29
C MET A 1 5.20 3.07 12.72
N THR A 2 5.08 3.84 11.63
CA THR A 2 6.21 4.52 10.98
C THR A 2 5.84 5.97 10.77
N ASN A 3 6.69 6.91 11.20
CA ASN A 3 6.45 8.34 11.01
C ASN A 3 7.10 8.82 9.71
N HIS A 4 6.37 9.60 8.92
CA HIS A 4 6.82 10.25 7.69
C HIS A 4 6.68 11.78 7.83
N PRO A 5 7.59 12.46 8.55
CA PRO A 5 7.43 13.86 8.92
C PRO A 5 7.30 14.81 7.74
N THR A 6 8.01 14.56 6.64
CA THR A 6 7.97 15.38 5.41
C THR A 6 6.66 15.26 4.65
N LEU A 7 5.92 14.17 4.85
CA LEU A 7 4.60 13.93 4.26
C LEU A 7 3.46 14.31 5.21
N GLY A 8 3.76 14.65 6.47
CA GLY A 8 2.75 14.87 7.51
C GLY A 8 1.91 13.61 7.79
N LEU A 9 2.48 12.41 7.59
CA LEU A 9 1.77 11.13 7.64
C LEU A 9 2.39 10.19 8.69
N VAL A 10 1.57 9.31 9.27
CA VAL A 10 2.03 8.18 10.10
C VAL A 10 1.37 6.90 9.62
N ASP A 11 2.18 5.89 9.28
CA ASP A 11 1.67 4.55 9.01
C ASP A 11 1.30 3.86 10.32
N VAL A 12 0.05 3.40 10.41
CA VAL A 12 -0.44 2.58 11.52
C VAL A 12 -0.70 1.17 10.99
N PHE A 13 0.06 0.20 11.50
CA PHE A 13 -0.09 -1.17 11.06
C PHE A 13 -1.42 -1.74 11.56
N ALA A 14 -2.23 -2.32 10.67
CA ALA A 14 -3.55 -2.85 11.04
C ALA A 14 -3.48 -3.80 12.25
N ALA A 15 -2.43 -4.64 12.32
CA ALA A 15 -2.19 -5.58 13.41
C ALA A 15 -2.02 -4.92 14.80
N THR A 16 -1.74 -3.62 14.88
CA THR A 16 -1.62 -2.91 16.17
C THR A 16 -2.96 -2.41 16.73
N ILE A 17 -4.07 -2.57 15.98
CA ILE A 17 -5.41 -2.17 16.43
C ILE A 17 -6.29 -3.42 16.49
N PRO A 18 -6.40 -4.08 17.66
CA PRO A 18 -7.02 -5.42 17.76
C PRO A 18 -8.48 -5.51 17.30
N THR A 19 -9.22 -4.40 17.39
CA THR A 19 -10.65 -4.34 17.07
C THR A 19 -10.93 -3.78 15.67
N LEU A 20 -9.90 -3.39 14.92
CA LEU A 20 -10.08 -2.85 13.57
C LEU A 20 -10.44 -3.98 12.60
N VAL A 21 -11.61 -3.88 11.98
CA VAL A 21 -11.96 -4.69 10.82
C VAL A 21 -11.22 -4.13 9.61
N PHE A 22 -10.04 -4.66 9.34
CA PHE A 22 -9.18 -4.17 8.27
C PHE A 22 -9.67 -4.63 6.90
N ALA A 23 -9.94 -3.68 6.00
CA ALA A 23 -10.30 -3.91 4.61
C ALA A 23 -9.21 -3.28 3.72
N PRO A 24 -8.25 -4.07 3.20
CA PRO A 24 -7.20 -3.55 2.32
C PRO A 24 -7.79 -3.08 0.99
N GLY A 25 -7.24 -1.98 0.45
CA GLY A 25 -7.71 -1.38 -0.81
C GLY A 25 -6.79 -1.60 -1.99
N VAL A 26 -5.47 -1.52 -1.80
CA VAL A 26 -4.46 -1.60 -2.87
C VAL A 26 -3.13 -2.15 -2.34
N HIS A 27 -2.29 -2.64 -3.24
CA HIS A 27 -0.86 -2.89 -3.00
C HIS A 27 -0.03 -1.81 -3.69
N VAL A 28 0.95 -1.25 -3.00
CA VAL A 28 1.93 -0.28 -3.55
C VAL A 28 3.32 -0.90 -3.57
N ASN A 29 4.21 -0.39 -4.43
CA ASN A 29 5.56 -0.95 -4.65
C ASN A 29 5.53 -2.43 -5.07
N TYR A 30 4.57 -2.79 -5.92
CA TYR A 30 4.36 -4.18 -6.32
C TYR A 30 5.33 -4.65 -7.41
N ALA A 31 6.07 -3.76 -8.09
CA ALA A 31 7.11 -4.17 -9.05
C ALA A 31 8.24 -4.97 -8.40
N GLU A 32 8.44 -4.79 -7.10
CA GLU A 32 9.48 -5.37 -6.27
C GLU A 32 8.93 -6.54 -5.44
N THR A 33 7.72 -7.01 -5.76
CA THR A 33 7.07 -8.08 -5.02
C THR A 33 7.88 -9.38 -5.11
N VAL A 34 8.12 -9.99 -3.95
CA VAL A 34 8.72 -11.33 -3.83
C VAL A 34 7.65 -12.38 -3.56
N LEU A 35 6.51 -11.97 -2.97
CA LEU A 35 5.37 -12.83 -2.69
C LEU A 35 4.14 -12.32 -3.46
N PRO A 36 3.79 -12.95 -4.59
CA PRO A 36 2.62 -12.56 -5.36
C PRO A 36 1.32 -12.77 -4.56
N MET A 37 0.52 -11.72 -4.45
CA MET A 37 -0.75 -11.70 -3.73
C MET A 37 -1.91 -11.88 -4.72
N ARG A 38 -2.60 -13.02 -4.66
CA ARG A 38 -3.76 -13.35 -5.51
C ARG A 38 -5.08 -13.03 -4.81
N ASP A 39 -5.37 -11.76 -4.67
CA ASP A 39 -6.51 -11.26 -3.89
C ASP A 39 -7.46 -10.36 -4.69
N GLY A 40 -7.16 -10.10 -5.97
CA GLY A 40 -7.97 -9.27 -6.84
C GLY A 40 -7.92 -7.77 -6.53
N LEU A 41 -7.08 -7.34 -5.58
CA LEU A 41 -6.88 -5.92 -5.31
C LEU A 41 -5.91 -5.29 -6.33
N PRO A 42 -6.10 -4.00 -6.67
CA PRO A 42 -5.17 -3.29 -7.54
C PRO A 42 -3.72 -3.37 -7.07
N LYS A 43 -2.82 -3.65 -8.01
CA LYS A 43 -1.37 -3.69 -7.80
C LYS A 43 -0.74 -2.48 -8.45
N LEU A 44 -0.31 -1.51 -7.66
CA LEU A 44 0.42 -0.35 -8.17
C LEU A 44 1.90 -0.70 -8.27
N ARG A 45 2.53 -0.37 -9.40
CA ARG A 45 3.97 -0.53 -9.60
C ARG A 45 4.75 0.07 -8.43
N ASP A 46 4.47 1.33 -8.14
CA ASP A 46 5.03 2.14 -7.06
C ASP A 46 3.88 2.85 -6.31
N PHE A 47 3.97 4.16 -6.06
CA PHE A 47 2.90 4.93 -5.40
C PHE A 47 1.85 5.47 -6.39
N PRO A 48 0.63 5.83 -5.92
CA PRO A 48 -0.34 6.59 -6.72
C PRO A 48 0.26 7.89 -7.29
N ALA A 49 -0.26 8.35 -8.44
CA ALA A 49 0.22 9.58 -9.08
C ALA A 49 -0.01 10.82 -8.20
N GLU A 50 -1.14 10.86 -7.49
CA GLU A 50 -1.50 11.90 -6.52
C GLU A 50 -0.55 11.92 -5.31
N PHE A 51 0.19 10.83 -5.10
CA PHE A 51 1.18 10.67 -4.05
C PHE A 51 2.62 10.71 -4.59
N GLY A 52 2.81 11.23 -5.82
CA GLY A 52 4.12 11.44 -6.44
C GLY A 52 4.76 10.19 -7.06
N GLY A 53 4.04 9.06 -7.13
CA GLY A 53 4.46 7.88 -7.87
C GLY A 53 4.01 7.91 -9.32
N SER A 54 4.13 6.77 -9.99
CA SER A 54 3.74 6.65 -11.40
C SER A 54 2.25 6.43 -11.61
N GLY A 55 1.53 5.92 -10.60
CA GLY A 55 0.11 5.56 -10.71
C GLY A 55 -0.18 4.37 -11.64
N GLU A 56 0.85 3.68 -12.13
CA GLU A 56 0.67 2.53 -13.02
C GLU A 56 0.15 1.32 -12.26
N ILE A 57 -0.96 0.75 -12.73
CA ILE A 57 -1.45 -0.55 -12.27
C ILE A 57 -0.80 -1.64 -13.12
N ILE A 58 -0.20 -2.61 -12.45
CA ILE A 58 0.40 -3.79 -13.08
C ILE A 58 -0.48 -5.03 -12.90
N PRO A 59 -0.38 -6.02 -13.80
CA PRO A 59 -1.12 -7.26 -13.67
C PRO A 59 -0.77 -8.01 -12.38
N GLU A 60 -1.74 -8.80 -11.89
CA GLU A 60 -1.54 -9.75 -10.79
C GLU A 60 -0.70 -10.97 -11.21
#